data_AF-A0A210Q452-F1
#
_entry.id   AF-A0A210Q452-F1
#
_cell.length_a   1.000
_cell.length_b   1.000
_cell.length_c   1.000
_cell.angle_alpha   90.00
_cell.angle_beta   90.00
_cell.angle_gamma   90.00
#
_symmetry.space_group_name_H-M   'P 1'
#
loop_
_entity.id
_entity.type
_entity.pdbx_description
1 polymer ?
#
loop_
_entity_poly.entity_id
_entity_poly.type
_entity_poly.pdbx_seq_one_letter_code
_entity_poly.pdbx_strand_id
1 'polypeptide(L)'
;MACAQRPSSYGEILAELSSYLTKCQVTVRRENVFKDLVEILLRPEAEKSRFEVKFTNDGWTEPATDGGGPRNQLFTLFYQECLTPERCMFSGRGQELFPVDNPAALTGRWFFCLGRAIVLSLVQQGAGFPYLARSCYKKILYKEGVPEHENMAKLLQKLTKAQTQARTEEELLHYLGDSEIKLLLKEMQVTECETTKTETMYHLKNFITLQSCTKALAQLTEGLQSLGFLDKVKQYGSDLERFFVHTEGFYVDSVFMQNQLLDPLMDLQTTSEKQNEVKEWAALCLTSMTDEQAVNLYEFITGMRSLPPGECVIMIAFNAQKTSDKLPRAVTCASLLLLPLGNESVKEFIRSFKTALENRSEFGRI
;
A
#
# COMPACT_ATOMS: atom_id res chain seq x y z
N MET A 1 -25.14 -3.64 -12.19
CA MET A 1 -25.36 -4.87 -11.40
C MET A 1 -24.52 -4.75 -10.14
N ALA A 2 -25.15 -4.42 -9.01
CA ALA A 2 -24.46 -4.33 -7.73
C ALA A 2 -24.08 -5.75 -7.29
N CYS A 3 -22.78 -6.01 -7.19
CA CYS A 3 -22.26 -7.24 -6.62
C CYS A 3 -22.46 -7.13 -5.10
N ALA A 4 -23.60 -7.61 -4.59
CA ALA A 4 -23.80 -7.78 -3.16
C ALA A 4 -22.85 -8.88 -2.68
N GLN A 5 -21.64 -8.49 -2.29
CA GLN A 5 -20.67 -9.39 -1.70
C GLN A 5 -21.14 -9.77 -0.29
N ARG A 6 -21.07 -11.08 0.01
CA ARG A 6 -21.19 -11.60 1.38
C ARG A 6 -20.27 -10.77 2.32
N PRO A 7 -20.66 -10.52 3.58
CA PRO A 7 -19.74 -9.94 4.54
C PRO A 7 -18.45 -10.76 4.52
N SER A 8 -17.35 -10.09 4.18
CA SER A 8 -16.08 -10.75 4.04
C SER A 8 -15.65 -11.29 5.40
N SER A 9 -15.21 -12.55 5.43
CA SER A 9 -14.68 -13.24 6.63
C SER A 9 -13.69 -12.39 7.42
N TYR A 10 -12.94 -11.50 6.76
CA TYR A 10 -11.99 -10.60 7.40
C TYR A 10 -12.59 -9.36 8.08
N GLY A 11 -13.80 -8.93 7.70
CA GLY A 11 -14.45 -7.76 8.31
C GLY A 11 -14.74 -7.97 9.80
N GLU A 12 -15.25 -9.15 10.14
CA GLU A 12 -15.49 -9.56 11.54
C GLU A 12 -14.18 -9.69 12.33
N ILE A 13 -13.14 -10.26 11.72
CA ILE A 13 -11.81 -10.39 12.33
C ILE A 13 -11.24 -9.02 12.69
N LEU A 14 -11.28 -8.07 11.74
CA LEU A 14 -10.75 -6.73 11.98
C LEU A 14 -11.58 -5.97 13.01
N ALA A 15 -12.91 -6.15 13.03
CA ALA A 15 -13.79 -5.57 14.04
C ALA A 15 -13.48 -6.12 15.44
N GLU A 16 -13.28 -7.43 15.57
CA GLU A 16 -12.84 -8.08 16.81
C GLU A 16 -11.53 -7.45 17.30
N LEU A 17 -10.51 -7.39 16.43
CA LEU A 17 -9.21 -6.85 16.80
C LEU A 17 -9.26 -5.35 17.14
N SER A 18 -10.10 -4.58 16.46
CA SER A 18 -10.31 -3.15 16.72
C SER A 18 -10.89 -2.88 18.11
N SER A 19 -11.64 -3.84 18.67
CA SER A 19 -12.23 -3.73 20.01
C SER A 19 -11.19 -3.73 21.13
N TYR A 20 -9.99 -4.27 20.89
CA TYR A 20 -8.89 -4.28 21.84
C TYR A 20 -8.08 -2.97 21.86
N LEU A 21 -8.34 -2.05 20.93
CA LEU A 21 -7.58 -0.81 20.82
C LEU A 21 -8.02 0.24 21.85
N THR A 22 -7.04 0.97 22.37
CA THR A 22 -7.20 2.08 23.32
C THR A 22 -6.70 3.38 22.70
N LYS A 23 -7.43 4.47 22.91
CA LYS A 23 -7.11 5.79 22.32
C LYS A 23 -5.70 6.25 22.72
N CYS A 24 -4.89 6.62 21.74
CA CYS A 24 -3.53 7.10 21.90
C CYS A 24 -3.30 8.32 21.00
N GLN A 25 -3.03 9.48 21.60
CA GLN A 25 -2.65 10.66 20.83
C GLN A 25 -1.19 10.56 20.40
N VAL A 26 -0.95 10.76 19.12
CA VAL A 26 0.39 10.74 18.53
C VAL A 26 0.63 12.05 17.79
N THR A 27 1.76 12.68 18.08
CA THR A 27 2.20 13.89 17.37
C THR A 27 3.41 13.52 16.53
N VAL A 28 3.34 13.83 15.24
CA VAL A 28 4.35 13.40 14.25
C VAL A 28 4.72 14.61 13.39
N ARG A 29 6.01 14.79 13.11
CA ARG A 29 6.48 15.80 12.16
C ARG A 29 6.32 15.31 10.74
N ARG A 30 5.73 16.13 9.87
CA ARG A 30 5.46 15.75 8.47
C ARG A 30 6.74 15.44 7.71
N GLU A 31 7.78 16.24 7.93
CA GLU A 31 9.11 16.11 7.35
C GLU A 31 9.93 14.94 7.92
N ASN A 32 9.47 14.31 9.02
CA ASN A 32 10.20 13.25 9.71
C ASN A 32 9.31 12.07 10.13
N VAL A 33 8.22 11.83 9.36
CA VAL A 33 7.20 10.82 9.65
C VAL A 33 7.80 9.45 9.96
N PHE A 34 8.77 9.01 9.15
CA PHE A 34 9.37 7.71 9.31
C PHE A 34 10.03 7.51 10.67
N LYS A 35 10.92 8.44 11.05
CA LYS A 35 11.66 8.32 12.31
C LYS A 35 10.71 8.44 13.50
N ASP A 36 9.83 9.43 13.49
CA ASP A 36 8.88 9.66 14.57
C ASP A 36 7.95 8.45 14.75
N LEU A 37 7.44 7.87 13.65
CA LEU A 37 6.57 6.72 13.73
C LEU A 37 7.31 5.43 14.12
N VAL A 38 8.55 5.21 13.67
CA VAL A 38 9.39 4.09 14.14
C VAL A 38 9.58 4.17 15.66
N GLU A 39 9.94 5.33 16.20
CA GLU A 39 10.12 5.51 17.64
C GLU A 39 8.84 5.26 18.44
N ILE A 40 7.68 5.57 17.87
CA ILE A 40 6.37 5.25 18.47
C ILE A 40 6.09 3.75 18.39
N LEU A 41 6.23 3.13 17.21
CA LEU A 41 5.87 1.74 16.96
C LEU A 41 6.76 0.74 17.70
N LEU A 42 7.99 1.11 18.06
CA LEU A 42 8.87 0.30 18.90
C LEU A 42 8.39 0.17 20.34
N ARG A 43 7.53 1.08 20.81
CA ARG A 43 6.99 1.05 22.16
C ARG A 43 5.98 -0.11 22.31
N PRO A 44 6.02 -0.89 23.40
CA PRO A 44 5.05 -1.96 23.61
C PRO A 44 3.59 -1.48 23.57
N GLU A 45 3.32 -0.28 24.07
CA GLU A 45 1.97 0.30 24.16
C GLU A 45 1.35 0.58 22.78
N ALA A 46 2.19 0.76 21.75
CA ALA A 46 1.73 1.02 20.39
C ALA A 46 0.90 -0.15 19.82
N GLU A 47 1.15 -1.39 20.29
CA GLU A 47 0.45 -2.59 19.82
C GLU A 47 -1.07 -2.51 19.97
N LYS A 48 -1.56 -1.87 21.04
CA LYS A 48 -2.99 -1.74 21.35
C LYS A 48 -3.49 -0.30 21.19
N SER A 49 -2.81 0.49 20.37
CA SER A 49 -3.11 1.92 20.24
C SER A 49 -4.03 2.23 19.07
N ARG A 50 -5.13 2.92 19.36
CA ARG A 50 -5.97 3.63 18.39
C ARG A 50 -5.39 5.03 18.22
N PHE A 51 -4.69 5.26 17.11
CA PHE A 51 -3.96 6.50 16.88
C PHE A 51 -4.90 7.66 16.56
N GLU A 52 -4.75 8.74 17.33
CA GLU A 52 -5.27 10.07 17.03
C GLU A 52 -4.10 10.96 16.66
N VAL A 53 -3.94 11.17 15.35
CA VAL A 53 -2.75 11.80 14.80
C VAL A 53 -2.89 13.31 14.75
N LYS A 54 -1.84 14.00 15.20
CA LYS A 54 -1.60 15.42 14.96
C LYS A 54 -0.29 15.58 14.18
N PHE A 55 -0.38 16.18 13.01
CA PHE A 55 0.82 16.56 12.27
C PHE A 55 1.36 17.88 12.80
N THR A 56 2.68 17.98 12.86
CA THR A 56 3.40 19.21 13.16
C THR A 56 4.36 19.53 12.03
N ASN A 57 4.59 20.81 11.81
CA ASN A 57 5.57 21.31 10.85
C ASN A 57 6.17 22.61 11.41
N ASP A 58 7.49 22.68 11.54
CA ASP A 58 8.22 23.83 12.09
C ASP A 58 7.66 24.35 13.45
N GLY A 59 7.21 23.43 14.31
CA GLY A 59 6.66 23.75 15.63
C GLY A 59 5.18 24.18 15.63
N TRP A 60 4.53 24.27 14.47
CA TRP A 60 3.10 24.52 14.36
C TRP A 60 2.31 23.22 14.20
N THR A 61 1.19 23.09 14.92
CA THR A 61 0.30 21.92 14.82
C THR A 61 -0.78 22.16 13.78
N GLU A 62 -0.90 21.23 12.83
CA GLU A 62 -1.93 21.29 11.81
C GLU A 62 -3.33 21.12 12.42
N PRO A 63 -4.33 21.92 11.98
CA PRO A 63 -5.70 21.76 12.43
C PRO A 63 -6.24 20.43 11.91
N ALA A 64 -6.62 19.54 12.83
CA ALA A 64 -7.25 18.26 12.52
C ALA A 64 -8.67 18.26 13.07
N THR A 65 -9.66 18.00 12.20
CA THR A 65 -11.08 18.07 12.57
C THR A 65 -11.60 16.76 13.20
N ASP A 66 -11.02 15.58 12.90
CA ASP A 66 -11.20 14.31 13.63
C ASP A 66 -10.26 13.20 13.05
N GLY A 67 -9.90 12.19 13.85
CA GLY A 67 -8.74 11.30 13.77
C GLY A 67 -8.72 10.18 12.71
N GLY A 68 -9.64 10.17 11.74
CA GLY A 68 -9.62 9.18 10.64
C GLY A 68 -8.63 9.55 9.51
N GLY A 69 -8.80 10.73 8.94
CA GLY A 69 -8.00 11.21 7.80
C GLY A 69 -6.50 11.35 8.12
N PRO A 70 -6.11 12.08 9.18
CA PRO A 70 -4.71 12.20 9.59
C PRO A 70 -4.04 10.86 9.91
N ARG A 71 -4.79 9.90 10.46
CA ARG A 71 -4.29 8.54 10.71
C ARG A 71 -4.01 7.79 9.41
N ASN A 72 -4.96 7.79 8.49
CA ASN A 72 -4.77 7.16 7.18
C ASN A 72 -3.57 7.77 6.46
N GLN A 73 -3.43 9.10 6.52
CA GLN A 73 -2.27 9.79 5.96
C GLN A 73 -0.97 9.36 6.63
N LEU A 74 -0.92 9.24 7.96
CA LEU A 74 0.29 8.83 8.69
C LEU A 74 0.82 7.48 8.17
N PHE A 75 -0.05 6.48 8.04
CA PHE A 75 0.35 5.17 7.55
C PHE A 75 0.74 5.21 6.06
N THR A 76 0.01 5.95 5.23
CA THR A 76 0.36 6.12 3.81
C THR A 76 1.72 6.76 3.62
N LEU A 77 2.01 7.86 4.33
CA LEU A 77 3.31 8.52 4.31
C LEU A 77 4.39 7.56 4.82
N PHE A 78 4.14 6.84 5.90
CA PHE A 78 5.09 5.85 6.41
C PHE A 78 5.41 4.74 5.40
N TYR A 79 4.41 4.24 4.68
CA TYR A 79 4.62 3.25 3.63
C TYR A 79 5.41 3.82 2.45
N GLN A 80 5.10 5.04 2.00
CA GLN A 80 5.88 5.72 0.98
C GLN A 80 7.34 5.89 1.40
N GLU A 81 7.57 6.30 2.64
CA GLU A 81 8.89 6.39 3.23
C GLU A 81 9.59 5.02 3.20
N CYS A 82 8.96 3.93 3.66
CA CYS A 82 9.51 2.57 3.55
C CYS A 82 9.88 2.15 2.11
N LEU A 83 9.16 2.66 1.11
CA LEU A 83 9.35 2.35 -0.31
C LEU A 83 10.43 3.19 -1.00
N THR A 84 10.95 4.23 -0.35
CA THR A 84 12.03 5.08 -0.90
C THR A 84 13.29 4.26 -1.17
N PRO A 85 13.92 4.39 -2.37
CA PRO A 85 15.18 3.71 -2.68
C PRO A 85 16.30 3.99 -1.68
N GLU A 86 16.35 5.21 -1.14
CA GLU A 86 17.37 5.68 -0.20
C GLU A 86 17.36 4.88 1.12
N ARG A 87 16.20 4.37 1.54
CA ARG A 87 16.10 3.52 2.74
C ARG A 87 16.58 2.09 2.53
N CYS A 88 16.69 1.64 1.27
CA CYS A 88 17.16 0.30 0.95
C CYS A 88 16.42 -0.82 1.71
N MET A 89 15.14 -0.65 2.05
CA MET A 89 14.33 -1.67 2.71
C MET A 89 13.82 -2.72 1.74
N PHE A 90 13.64 -2.36 0.47
CA PHE A 90 13.06 -3.23 -0.54
C PHE A 90 13.89 -3.25 -1.81
N SER A 91 13.81 -4.37 -2.52
CA SER A 91 14.31 -4.54 -3.88
C SER A 91 13.20 -5.10 -4.75
N GLY A 92 13.26 -4.91 -6.06
CA GLY A 92 12.21 -5.33 -6.99
C GLY A 92 11.73 -4.17 -7.85
N ARG A 93 10.55 -4.34 -8.46
CA ARG A 93 9.92 -3.34 -9.33
C ARG A 93 8.42 -3.30 -9.06
N GLY A 94 7.84 -2.10 -9.15
CA GLY A 94 6.40 -1.91 -8.99
C GLY A 94 5.90 -2.45 -7.65
N GLN A 95 4.88 -3.32 -7.72
CA GLN A 95 4.24 -3.94 -6.55
C GLN A 95 4.74 -5.38 -6.28
N GLU A 96 5.89 -5.76 -6.84
CA GLU A 96 6.56 -7.04 -6.58
C GLU A 96 7.87 -6.80 -5.84
N LEU A 97 7.79 -6.47 -4.55
CA LEU A 97 8.93 -6.12 -3.73
C LEU A 97 9.33 -7.22 -2.76
N PHE A 98 10.65 -7.40 -2.64
CA PHE A 98 11.29 -8.29 -1.70
C PHE A 98 11.96 -7.46 -0.61
N PRO A 99 11.72 -7.76 0.68
CA PRO A 99 12.50 -7.15 1.77
C PRO A 99 13.99 -7.40 1.57
N VAL A 100 14.83 -6.48 2.02
CA VAL A 100 16.28 -6.60 1.96
C VAL A 100 16.82 -6.69 3.39
N ASP A 101 17.73 -7.65 3.65
CA ASP A 101 18.44 -7.81 4.92
C ASP A 101 19.50 -6.68 5.11
N ASN A 102 19.06 -5.43 5.02
CA ASN A 102 19.88 -4.24 5.19
C ASN A 102 20.25 -4.05 6.68
N PRO A 103 21.54 -3.90 7.03
CA PRO A 103 21.96 -3.80 8.43
C PRO A 103 21.32 -2.65 9.22
N ALA A 104 21.13 -1.48 8.60
CA ALA A 104 20.51 -0.34 9.26
C ALA A 104 19.03 -0.60 9.53
N ALA A 105 18.31 -1.15 8.54
CA ALA A 105 16.90 -1.52 8.68
C ALA A 105 16.68 -2.61 9.74
N LEU A 106 17.55 -3.62 9.77
CA LEU A 106 17.49 -4.70 10.76
C LEU A 106 17.79 -4.18 12.17
N THR A 107 18.83 -3.35 12.32
CA THR A 107 19.21 -2.77 13.63
C THR A 107 18.13 -1.84 14.16
N GLY A 108 17.57 -0.99 13.29
CA GLY A 108 16.47 -0.10 13.62
C GLY A 108 15.11 -0.80 13.73
N ARG A 109 15.04 -2.11 13.48
CA ARG A 109 13.81 -2.92 13.46
C ARG A 109 12.71 -2.32 12.59
N TRP A 110 13.08 -1.79 11.42
CA TRP A 110 12.13 -1.09 10.53
C TRP A 110 11.08 -2.03 9.95
N PHE A 111 11.45 -3.28 9.63
CA PHE A 111 10.48 -4.28 9.14
C PHE A 111 9.47 -4.69 10.21
N PHE A 112 9.90 -4.77 11.47
CA PHE A 112 8.98 -4.97 12.59
C PHE A 112 7.99 -3.81 12.72
N CYS A 113 8.47 -2.57 12.63
CA CYS A 113 7.61 -1.39 12.62
C CYS A 113 6.65 -1.41 11.43
N LEU A 114 7.11 -1.79 10.23
CA LEU A 114 6.25 -1.97 9.07
C LEU A 114 5.15 -2.99 9.30
N GLY A 115 5.49 -4.18 9.83
CA GLY A 115 4.50 -5.20 10.16
C GLY A 115 3.44 -4.69 11.14
N ARG A 116 3.88 -4.02 12.21
CA ARG A 116 2.97 -3.44 13.19
C ARG A 116 2.11 -2.31 12.60
N ALA A 117 2.68 -1.46 11.74
CA ALA A 117 1.94 -0.41 11.06
C ALA A 117 0.84 -0.98 10.15
N ILE A 118 1.13 -2.07 9.42
CA ILE A 118 0.13 -2.79 8.61
C ILE A 118 -1.03 -3.25 9.47
N VAL A 119 -0.75 -3.89 10.60
CA VAL A 119 -1.80 -4.34 11.55
C VAL A 119 -2.63 -3.15 12.01
N LEU A 120 -1.98 -2.13 12.59
CA LEU A 120 -2.67 -0.98 13.17
C LEU A 120 -3.48 -0.20 12.15
N SER A 121 -3.02 -0.09 10.91
CA SER A 121 -3.77 0.51 9.82
C SER A 121 -5.04 -0.30 9.53
N LEU A 122 -4.90 -1.61 9.25
CA LEU A 122 -6.03 -2.48 8.88
C LEU A 122 -7.10 -2.58 9.97
N VAL A 123 -6.71 -2.77 11.24
CA VAL A 123 -7.68 -2.88 12.35
C VAL A 123 -8.39 -1.55 12.64
N GLN A 124 -7.89 -0.44 12.11
CA GLN A 124 -8.51 0.88 12.17
C GLN A 124 -9.13 1.29 10.83
N GLN A 125 -9.46 0.32 9.96
CA GLN A 125 -10.09 0.54 8.65
C GLN A 125 -9.25 1.36 7.66
N GLY A 126 -7.93 1.41 7.86
CA GLY A 126 -6.97 1.98 6.93
C GLY A 126 -6.49 0.94 5.90
N ALA A 127 -5.58 1.38 5.02
CA ALA A 127 -5.05 0.54 3.95
C ALA A 127 -3.97 -0.45 4.42
N GLY A 128 -3.84 -1.55 3.68
CA GLY A 128 -2.71 -2.49 3.80
C GLY A 128 -1.44 -1.98 3.11
N PHE A 129 -0.51 -2.91 2.86
CA PHE A 129 0.74 -2.69 2.13
C PHE A 129 0.86 -3.68 0.96
N PRO A 130 0.11 -3.48 -0.14
CA PRO A 130 0.01 -4.41 -1.26
C PRO A 130 1.21 -4.34 -2.22
N TYR A 131 2.43 -4.40 -1.68
CA TYR A 131 3.68 -4.27 -2.43
C TYR A 131 4.60 -5.49 -2.31
N LEU A 132 4.29 -6.45 -1.44
CA LEU A 132 5.13 -7.64 -1.30
C LEU A 132 4.99 -8.52 -2.53
N ALA A 133 6.11 -9.08 -2.99
CA ALA A 133 6.08 -10.18 -3.94
C ALA A 133 5.27 -11.34 -3.35
N ARG A 134 4.44 -12.00 -4.17
CA ARG A 134 3.57 -13.11 -3.73
C ARG A 134 4.34 -14.23 -3.01
N SER A 135 5.58 -14.48 -3.41
CA SER A 135 6.47 -15.46 -2.76
C SER A 135 6.81 -15.10 -1.31
N CYS A 136 6.94 -13.81 -0.99
CA CYS A 136 7.13 -13.34 0.39
C CYS A 136 5.88 -13.63 1.23
N TYR A 137 4.68 -13.36 0.69
CA TYR A 137 3.44 -13.65 1.40
C TYR A 137 3.24 -15.15 1.65
N LYS A 138 3.53 -15.99 0.66
CA LYS A 138 3.55 -17.46 0.85
C LYS A 138 4.50 -17.89 1.98
N LYS A 139 5.69 -17.28 2.08
CA LYS A 139 6.65 -17.55 3.17
C LYS A 139 6.16 -17.05 4.54
N ILE A 140 5.29 -16.04 4.59
CA ILE A 140 4.63 -15.59 5.84
C ILE A 140 3.58 -16.61 6.29
N LEU A 141 2.78 -17.12 5.35
CA LEU A 141 1.73 -18.12 5.63
C LEU A 141 2.32 -19.44 6.09
N TYR A 142 3.26 -19.96 5.33
CA TYR A 142 3.85 -21.26 5.56
C TYR A 142 5.29 -21.05 6.04
N LYS A 143 5.55 -21.37 7.32
CA LYS A 143 6.94 -21.60 7.77
C LYS A 143 7.63 -22.67 6.91
N GLU A 144 6.84 -23.53 6.29
CA GLU A 144 7.25 -24.62 5.43
C GLU A 144 7.08 -24.22 3.95
N GLY A 145 8.19 -24.06 3.25
CA GLY A 145 8.16 -23.70 1.82
C GLY A 145 9.53 -23.49 1.23
N VAL A 146 10.56 -23.44 2.08
CA VAL A 146 11.92 -23.66 1.64
C VAL A 146 12.43 -24.88 2.39
N PRO A 147 12.69 -25.99 1.71
CA PRO A 147 13.48 -27.06 2.32
C PRO A 147 14.79 -26.44 2.78
N GLU A 148 15.05 -26.49 4.10
CA GLU A 148 16.38 -26.22 4.62
C GLU A 148 17.31 -27.32 4.12
N HIS A 149 17.88 -27.10 2.94
CA HIS A 149 18.92 -27.98 2.42
C HIS A 149 20.21 -27.69 3.20
N GLU A 150 20.87 -28.75 3.67
CA GLU A 150 22.16 -28.66 4.39
C GLU A 150 23.23 -27.87 3.60
N ASN A 151 23.04 -27.75 2.27
CA ASN A 151 23.90 -27.07 1.31
C ASN A 151 23.27 -25.81 0.68
N MET A 152 22.25 -25.19 1.29
CA MET A 152 21.54 -24.05 0.70
C MET A 152 22.47 -22.92 0.23
N ALA A 153 23.51 -22.59 0.99
CA ALA A 153 24.49 -21.58 0.60
C ALA A 153 25.23 -21.94 -0.70
N LYS A 154 25.61 -23.22 -0.87
CA LYS A 154 26.29 -23.73 -2.07
C LYS A 154 25.33 -23.77 -3.27
N LEU A 155 24.07 -24.17 -3.05
CA LEU A 155 23.03 -24.15 -4.07
C LEU A 155 22.74 -22.73 -4.54
N LEU A 156 22.57 -21.78 -3.61
CA LEU A 156 22.42 -20.37 -3.94
C LEU A 156 23.61 -19.84 -4.74
N GLN A 157 24.84 -20.21 -4.39
CA GLN A 157 26.01 -19.82 -5.15
C GLN A 157 25.98 -20.37 -6.59
N LYS A 158 25.62 -21.66 -6.77
CA LYS A 158 25.45 -22.26 -8.11
C LYS A 158 24.36 -21.54 -8.91
N LEU A 159 23.22 -21.27 -8.29
CA LEU A 159 22.09 -20.57 -8.91
C LEU A 159 22.41 -19.11 -9.25
N THR A 160 23.15 -18.39 -8.40
CA THR A 160 23.62 -17.04 -8.70
C THR A 160 24.61 -17.04 -9.86
N LYS A 161 25.50 -18.04 -9.96
CA LYS A 161 26.37 -18.21 -11.14
C LYS A 161 25.55 -18.48 -12.39
N ALA A 162 24.58 -19.40 -12.32
CA ALA A 162 23.68 -19.67 -13.43
C ALA A 162 22.97 -18.39 -13.91
N GLN A 163 22.43 -17.60 -12.98
CA GLN A 163 21.75 -16.34 -13.27
C GLN A 163 22.65 -15.27 -13.90
N THR A 164 23.92 -15.18 -13.47
CA THR A 164 24.83 -14.10 -13.89
C THR A 164 25.72 -14.48 -15.07
N GLN A 165 25.93 -15.77 -15.33
CA GLN A 165 26.91 -16.25 -16.30
C GLN A 165 26.29 -16.99 -17.50
N ALA A 166 25.10 -17.59 -17.39
CA ALA A 166 24.48 -18.33 -18.50
C ALA A 166 23.98 -17.38 -19.59
N ARG A 167 24.60 -17.44 -20.78
CA ARG A 167 24.28 -16.62 -21.96
C ARG A 167 23.34 -17.34 -22.92
N THR A 168 23.41 -18.66 -23.01
CA THR A 168 22.46 -19.47 -23.83
C THR A 168 21.49 -20.27 -22.97
N GLU A 169 20.52 -20.94 -23.60
CA GLU A 169 19.56 -21.83 -22.93
C GLU A 169 20.21 -23.16 -22.55
N GLU A 170 21.10 -23.69 -23.40
CA GLU A 170 21.88 -24.90 -23.13
C GLU A 170 22.81 -24.71 -21.93
N GLU A 171 23.45 -23.55 -21.81
CA GLU A 171 24.28 -23.22 -20.65
C GLU A 171 23.45 -23.17 -19.37
N LEU A 172 22.24 -22.58 -19.42
CA LEU A 172 21.34 -22.57 -18.27
C LEU A 172 20.90 -23.98 -17.90
N LEU A 173 20.50 -24.79 -18.88
CA LEU A 173 20.11 -26.19 -18.67
C LEU A 173 21.26 -27.03 -18.11
N HIS A 174 22.51 -26.72 -18.46
CA HIS A 174 23.68 -27.36 -17.86
C HIS A 174 23.80 -27.06 -16.36
N TYR A 175 23.64 -25.79 -15.95
CA TYR A 175 23.61 -25.42 -14.53
C TYR A 175 22.42 -26.05 -13.79
N LEU A 176 21.26 -26.14 -14.44
CA LEU A 176 20.06 -26.74 -13.89
C LEU A 176 20.05 -28.26 -13.96
N GLY A 177 21.02 -28.86 -14.65
CA GLY A 177 21.20 -30.31 -14.77
C GLY A 177 21.63 -30.98 -13.46
N ASP A 178 22.09 -30.18 -12.49
CA ASP A 178 22.48 -30.63 -11.16
C ASP A 178 21.27 -31.21 -10.41
N SER A 179 21.41 -32.46 -9.93
CA SER A 179 20.33 -33.18 -9.27
C SER A 179 19.78 -32.49 -8.03
N GLU A 180 20.62 -31.77 -7.27
CA GLU A 180 20.18 -31.01 -6.10
C GLU A 180 19.35 -29.80 -6.53
N ILE A 181 19.72 -29.14 -7.63
CA ILE A 181 18.97 -28.00 -8.19
C ILE A 181 17.64 -28.46 -8.78
N LYS A 182 17.61 -29.60 -9.47
CA LYS A 182 16.35 -30.18 -10.00
C LYS A 182 15.37 -30.54 -8.89
N LEU A 183 15.86 -31.14 -7.81
CA LEU A 183 15.04 -31.46 -6.64
C LEU A 183 14.44 -30.18 -6.04
N LEU A 184 15.27 -29.16 -5.84
CA LEU A 184 14.84 -27.85 -5.35
C LEU A 184 13.79 -27.20 -6.25
N LEU A 185 13.97 -27.21 -7.57
CA LEU A 185 13.00 -26.67 -8.52
C LEU A 185 11.67 -27.41 -8.48
N LYS A 186 11.70 -28.74 -8.34
CA LYS A 186 10.50 -29.57 -8.19
C LYS A 186 9.76 -29.26 -6.89
N GLU A 187 10.48 -29.08 -5.78
CA GLU A 187 9.91 -28.66 -4.49
C GLU A 187 9.30 -27.26 -4.56
N MET A 188 9.87 -26.37 -5.37
CA MET A 188 9.31 -25.06 -5.69
C MET A 188 8.11 -25.12 -6.66
N GLN A 189 7.71 -26.30 -7.12
CA GLN A 189 6.67 -26.52 -8.14
C GLN A 189 6.97 -25.83 -9.48
N VAL A 190 8.24 -25.66 -9.82
CA VAL A 190 8.68 -25.24 -11.15
C VAL A 190 8.77 -26.50 -12.02
N THR A 191 7.78 -26.73 -12.88
CA THR A 191 7.71 -27.90 -13.75
C THR A 191 8.66 -27.79 -14.95
N GLU A 192 9.53 -28.78 -15.15
CA GLU A 192 10.54 -28.86 -16.24
C GLU A 192 9.93 -28.79 -17.67
N CYS A 193 8.62 -28.95 -17.85
CA CYS A 193 8.02 -29.18 -19.17
C CYS A 193 7.55 -27.93 -19.95
N GLU A 194 7.50 -26.72 -19.38
CA GLU A 194 6.82 -25.58 -20.05
C GLU A 194 7.48 -24.20 -19.91
N THR A 195 8.65 -24.07 -19.27
CA THR A 195 9.24 -22.74 -19.01
C THR A 195 10.40 -22.40 -19.94
N THR A 196 10.32 -21.24 -20.58
CA THR A 196 11.44 -20.61 -21.32
C THR A 196 12.64 -20.34 -20.41
N LYS A 197 13.83 -20.16 -20.99
CA LYS A 197 15.02 -19.63 -20.26
C LYS A 197 14.66 -18.43 -19.36
N THR A 198 13.86 -17.50 -19.89
CA THR A 198 13.46 -16.26 -19.20
C THR A 198 12.61 -16.55 -17.96
N GLU A 199 11.59 -17.40 -18.08
CA GLU A 199 10.72 -17.78 -16.94
C GLU A 199 11.51 -18.55 -15.88
N THR A 200 12.38 -19.46 -16.31
CA THR A 200 13.24 -20.22 -15.40
C THR A 200 14.17 -19.29 -14.63
N MET A 201 14.82 -18.33 -15.32
CA MET A 201 15.65 -17.31 -14.66
C MET A 201 14.86 -16.41 -13.70
N TYR A 202 13.60 -16.09 -14.03
CA TYR A 202 12.70 -15.35 -13.15
C TYR A 202 12.40 -16.14 -11.86
N HIS A 203 12.03 -17.42 -11.97
CA HIS A 203 11.76 -18.28 -10.81
C HIS A 203 13.01 -18.46 -9.93
N LEU A 204 14.17 -18.69 -10.54
CA LEU A 204 15.45 -18.78 -9.82
C LEU A 204 15.78 -17.49 -9.06
N LYS A 205 15.68 -16.34 -9.74
CA LYS A 205 15.93 -15.05 -9.12
C LYS A 205 15.01 -14.82 -7.92
N ASN A 206 13.72 -15.09 -8.08
CA ASN A 206 12.75 -14.94 -7.00
C ASN A 206 13.07 -15.85 -5.82
N PHE A 207 13.47 -17.08 -6.06
CA PHE A 207 13.88 -18.01 -5.01
C PHE A 207 15.14 -17.55 -4.27
N ILE A 208 16.21 -17.21 -5.00
CA ILE A 208 17.47 -16.71 -4.40
C ILE A 208 17.19 -15.48 -3.54
N THR A 209 16.37 -14.55 -4.06
CA THR A 209 15.98 -13.33 -3.34
C THR A 209 15.16 -13.65 -2.09
N LEU A 210 14.24 -14.61 -2.17
CA LEU A 210 13.44 -15.08 -1.03
C LEU A 210 14.29 -15.72 0.08
N GLN A 211 15.39 -16.40 -0.28
CA GLN A 211 16.34 -16.93 0.71
C GLN A 211 17.13 -15.83 1.40
N SER A 212 17.45 -14.76 0.65
CA SER A 212 18.30 -13.67 1.10
C SER A 212 17.59 -12.63 1.96
N CYS A 213 16.26 -12.72 2.13
CA CYS A 213 15.44 -11.79 2.90
C CYS A 213 14.92 -12.36 4.23
N THR A 214 15.58 -13.41 4.74
CA THR A 214 15.08 -14.19 5.88
C THR A 214 15.01 -13.37 7.16
N LYS A 215 15.97 -12.48 7.45
CA LYS A 215 15.94 -11.68 8.69
C LYS A 215 14.90 -10.58 8.61
N ALA A 216 14.80 -9.90 7.47
CA ALA A 216 13.83 -8.85 7.22
C ALA A 216 12.40 -9.40 7.27
N LEU A 217 12.13 -10.54 6.62
CA LEU A 217 10.83 -11.21 6.70
C LEU A 217 10.51 -11.70 8.12
N ALA A 218 11.50 -12.20 8.86
CA ALA A 218 11.29 -12.58 10.25
C ALA A 218 10.86 -11.39 11.11
N GLN A 219 11.53 -10.23 10.98
CA GLN A 219 11.11 -9.00 11.68
C GLN A 219 9.74 -8.52 11.23
N LEU A 220 9.44 -8.55 9.93
CA LEU A 220 8.11 -8.19 9.41
C LEU A 220 7.03 -9.08 10.04
N THR A 221 7.26 -10.39 10.05
CA THR A 221 6.37 -11.40 10.62
C THR A 221 6.18 -11.19 12.13
N GLU A 222 7.24 -10.84 12.86
CA GLU A 222 7.16 -10.46 14.27
C GLU A 222 6.26 -9.22 14.46
N GLY A 223 6.41 -8.20 13.62
CA GLY A 223 5.54 -7.02 13.65
C GLY A 223 4.07 -7.36 13.38
N LEU A 224 3.82 -8.24 12.42
CA LEU A 224 2.48 -8.74 12.08
C LEU A 224 1.83 -9.57 13.19
N GLN A 225 2.59 -10.09 14.16
CA GLN A 225 2.03 -10.79 15.31
C GLN A 225 1.31 -9.83 16.29
N SER A 226 1.44 -8.52 16.11
CA SER A 226 0.69 -7.52 16.90
C SER A 226 -0.80 -7.87 16.95
N LEU A 227 -1.38 -7.87 18.15
CA LEU A 227 -2.79 -8.27 18.40
C LEU A 227 -3.13 -9.70 17.96
N GLY A 228 -2.14 -10.58 17.74
CA GLY A 228 -2.38 -11.92 17.20
C GLY A 228 -2.74 -11.94 15.71
N PHE A 229 -2.52 -10.84 14.97
CA PHE A 229 -2.98 -10.73 13.60
C PHE A 229 -2.33 -11.75 12.64
N LEU A 230 -1.06 -12.08 12.84
CA LEU A 230 -0.37 -13.11 12.04
C LEU A 230 -1.08 -14.48 12.10
N ASP A 231 -1.64 -14.86 13.24
CA ASP A 231 -2.37 -16.13 13.37
C ASP A 231 -3.63 -16.11 12.50
N LYS A 232 -4.31 -14.96 12.41
CA LYS A 232 -5.43 -14.75 11.50
C LYS A 232 -4.97 -14.75 10.03
N VAL A 233 -3.84 -14.14 9.72
CA VAL A 233 -3.24 -14.18 8.37
C VAL A 233 -3.00 -15.62 7.94
N LYS A 234 -2.43 -16.46 8.81
CA LYS A 234 -2.20 -17.88 8.52
C LYS A 234 -3.50 -18.67 8.37
N GLN A 235 -4.51 -18.37 9.19
CA GLN A 235 -5.79 -19.06 9.15
C GLN A 235 -6.63 -18.69 7.90
N TYR A 236 -6.60 -17.42 7.47
CA TYR A 236 -7.45 -16.86 6.41
C TYR A 236 -6.62 -16.39 5.20
N GLY A 237 -5.51 -17.07 4.90
CA GLY A 237 -4.46 -16.59 4.01
C GLY A 237 -4.93 -16.02 2.67
N SER A 238 -5.86 -16.68 1.97
CA SER A 238 -6.38 -16.18 0.69
C SER A 238 -7.20 -14.90 0.81
N ASP A 239 -7.95 -14.76 1.91
CA ASP A 239 -8.86 -13.63 2.10
C ASP A 239 -8.11 -12.34 2.43
N LEU A 240 -6.99 -12.48 3.16
CA LEU A 240 -6.16 -11.37 3.61
C LEU A 240 -5.00 -11.03 2.63
N GLU A 241 -4.72 -11.87 1.63
CA GLU A 241 -3.58 -11.69 0.68
C GLU A 241 -3.57 -10.30 0.02
N ARG A 242 -4.75 -9.80 -0.35
CA ARG A 242 -4.94 -8.51 -1.05
C ARG A 242 -4.40 -7.29 -0.28
N PHE A 243 -4.18 -7.42 1.03
CA PHE A 243 -3.60 -6.36 1.86
C PHE A 243 -2.07 -6.37 1.89
N PHE A 244 -1.44 -7.38 1.29
CA PHE A 244 0.01 -7.58 1.27
C PHE A 244 0.58 -7.66 -0.14
N VAL A 245 -0.20 -8.16 -1.08
CA VAL A 245 0.20 -8.40 -2.46
C VAL A 245 -0.79 -7.71 -3.39
N HIS A 246 -0.28 -7.07 -4.44
CA HIS A 246 -1.15 -6.54 -5.48
C HIS A 246 -2.01 -7.64 -6.09
N THR A 247 -3.32 -7.38 -6.13
CA THR A 247 -4.33 -8.33 -6.56
C THR A 247 -5.20 -7.66 -7.61
N GLU A 248 -5.39 -8.33 -8.75
CA GLU A 248 -6.27 -7.84 -9.82
C GLU A 248 -7.69 -7.57 -9.27
N GLY A 249 -8.28 -6.46 -9.70
CA GLY A 249 -9.58 -6.00 -9.21
C GLY A 249 -9.59 -5.43 -7.79
N PHE A 250 -8.46 -5.41 -7.06
CA PHE A 250 -8.34 -4.79 -5.74
C PHE A 250 -7.21 -3.76 -5.72
N TYR A 251 -7.37 -2.69 -6.49
CA TYR A 251 -6.46 -1.56 -6.54
C TYR A 251 -7.20 -0.30 -6.99
N VAL A 252 -6.52 0.84 -6.85
CA VAL A 252 -7.02 2.13 -7.30
C VAL A 252 -6.46 2.41 -8.69
N ASP A 253 -7.34 2.60 -9.66
CA ASP A 253 -7.03 3.04 -11.01
C ASP A 253 -8.06 4.06 -11.52
N SER A 254 -7.87 4.53 -12.75
CA SER A 254 -8.77 5.49 -13.37
C SER A 254 -10.22 4.97 -13.45
N VAL A 255 -10.40 3.69 -13.76
CA VAL A 255 -11.72 3.04 -13.86
C VAL A 255 -12.41 2.99 -12.49
N PHE A 256 -11.69 2.58 -11.45
CA PHE A 256 -12.18 2.60 -10.07
C PHE A 256 -12.66 3.99 -9.67
N MET A 257 -11.82 5.02 -9.87
CA MET A 257 -12.17 6.39 -9.50
C MET A 257 -13.35 6.94 -10.30
N GLN A 258 -13.45 6.62 -11.59
CA GLN A 258 -14.60 6.97 -12.42
C GLN A 258 -15.89 6.34 -11.88
N ASN A 259 -15.87 5.04 -11.56
CA ASN A 259 -17.02 4.34 -10.98
C ASN A 259 -17.42 4.90 -9.61
N GLN A 260 -16.46 5.40 -8.82
CA GLN A 260 -16.75 6.00 -7.51
C GLN A 260 -17.29 7.42 -7.58
N LEU A 261 -16.95 8.20 -8.61
CA LEU A 261 -17.20 9.65 -8.63
C LEU A 261 -18.13 10.15 -9.72
N LEU A 262 -18.23 9.47 -10.88
CA LEU A 262 -19.03 9.98 -12.00
C LEU A 262 -20.52 9.97 -11.70
N ASP A 263 -21.06 8.86 -11.21
CA ASP A 263 -22.49 8.80 -10.86
C ASP A 263 -22.84 9.81 -9.75
N PRO A 264 -22.12 9.86 -8.61
CA PRO A 264 -22.36 10.90 -7.60
C PRO A 264 -22.23 12.33 -8.12
N LEU A 265 -21.28 12.57 -9.03
CA LEU A 265 -21.12 13.88 -9.67
C LEU A 265 -22.33 14.22 -10.53
N MET A 266 -22.82 13.27 -11.33
CA MET A 266 -24.01 13.42 -12.19
C MET A 266 -25.30 13.59 -11.38
N ASP A 267 -25.36 13.04 -10.17
CA ASP A 267 -26.51 13.19 -9.27
C ASP A 267 -26.50 14.52 -8.48
N LEU A 268 -25.38 15.26 -8.48
CA LEU A 268 -25.31 16.56 -7.83
C LEU A 268 -26.35 17.53 -8.41
N GLN A 269 -27.20 18.04 -7.52
CA GLN A 269 -28.14 19.10 -7.82
C GLN A 269 -27.37 20.41 -8.03
N THR A 270 -27.69 21.10 -9.12
CA THR A 270 -27.11 22.39 -9.46
C THR A 270 -28.16 23.49 -9.30
N THR A 271 -27.71 24.64 -8.80
CA THR A 271 -28.55 25.81 -8.51
C THR A 271 -28.12 27.05 -9.29
N SER A 272 -27.04 26.93 -10.07
CA SER A 272 -26.50 28.01 -10.91
C SER A 272 -25.85 27.43 -12.16
N GLU A 273 -25.77 28.25 -13.21
CA GLU A 273 -24.99 27.95 -14.42
C GLU A 273 -23.55 27.59 -14.07
N LYS A 274 -22.96 28.29 -13.10
CA LYS A 274 -21.60 28.03 -12.65
C LYS A 274 -21.38 26.62 -12.13
N GLN A 275 -22.35 26.08 -11.38
CA GLN A 275 -22.29 24.71 -10.86
C GLN A 275 -22.44 23.68 -12.00
N ASN A 276 -23.25 23.97 -13.02
CA ASN A 276 -23.34 23.11 -14.22
C ASN A 276 -21.98 23.06 -14.95
N GLU A 277 -21.34 24.22 -15.20
CA GLU A 277 -20.02 24.27 -15.81
C GLU A 277 -18.99 23.47 -15.02
N VAL A 278 -18.90 23.69 -13.71
CA VAL A 278 -17.93 23.01 -12.84
C VAL A 278 -18.16 21.50 -12.82
N LYS A 279 -19.42 21.06 -12.88
CA LYS A 279 -19.78 19.65 -12.97
C LYS A 279 -19.27 19.02 -14.27
N GLU A 280 -19.42 19.70 -15.40
CA GLU A 280 -18.88 19.26 -16.69
C GLU A 280 -17.34 19.24 -16.69
N TRP A 281 -16.70 20.26 -16.13
CA TRP A 281 -15.23 20.34 -16.04
C TRP A 281 -14.65 19.26 -15.14
N ALA A 282 -15.32 18.94 -14.03
CA ALA A 282 -14.96 17.84 -13.16
C ALA A 282 -15.11 16.49 -13.88
N ALA A 283 -16.21 16.27 -14.61
CA ALA A 283 -16.41 15.05 -15.40
C ALA A 283 -15.31 14.87 -16.46
N LEU A 284 -14.88 15.96 -17.12
CA LEU A 284 -13.75 15.94 -18.04
C LEU A 284 -12.45 15.50 -17.34
N CYS A 285 -12.14 16.08 -16.18
CA CYS A 285 -10.97 15.66 -15.40
C CYS A 285 -11.04 14.19 -14.99
N LEU A 286 -12.23 13.70 -14.62
CA LEU A 286 -12.43 12.32 -14.16
C LEU A 286 -12.27 11.30 -15.29
N THR A 287 -12.82 11.62 -16.47
CA THR A 287 -12.79 10.75 -17.65
C THR A 287 -11.44 10.75 -18.37
N SER A 288 -10.63 11.80 -18.21
CA SER A 288 -9.33 11.92 -18.87
C SER A 288 -8.13 11.60 -17.97
N MET A 289 -8.33 11.14 -16.73
CA MET A 289 -7.23 10.92 -15.79
C MET A 289 -6.42 9.66 -16.12
N THR A 290 -5.12 9.69 -15.85
CA THR A 290 -4.27 8.49 -15.82
C THR A 290 -4.46 7.71 -14.52
N ASP A 291 -4.02 6.45 -14.47
CA ASP A 291 -4.07 5.64 -13.23
C ASP A 291 -3.24 6.27 -12.09
N GLU A 292 -2.12 6.91 -12.42
CA GLU A 292 -1.33 7.65 -11.42
C GLU A 292 -2.12 8.83 -10.84
N GLN A 293 -2.83 9.58 -11.70
CA GLN A 293 -3.69 10.67 -11.25
C GLN A 293 -4.87 10.16 -10.42
N ALA A 294 -5.40 8.98 -10.76
CA ALA A 294 -6.45 8.32 -9.99
C ALA A 294 -5.99 7.96 -8.57
N VAL A 295 -4.79 7.36 -8.44
CA VAL A 295 -4.18 7.07 -7.13
C VAL A 295 -3.95 8.37 -6.34
N ASN A 296 -3.45 9.42 -7.01
CA ASN A 296 -3.22 10.71 -6.36
C ASN A 296 -4.53 11.39 -5.91
N LEU A 297 -5.62 11.27 -6.69
CA LEU A 297 -6.94 11.76 -6.32
C LEU A 297 -7.52 10.97 -5.15
N TYR A 298 -7.38 9.64 -5.16
CA TYR A 298 -7.80 8.79 -4.05
C TYR A 298 -7.07 9.15 -2.75
N GLU A 299 -5.76 9.35 -2.81
CA GLU A 299 -4.95 9.81 -1.68
C GLU A 299 -5.35 11.20 -1.20
N PHE A 300 -5.59 12.12 -2.14
CA PHE A 300 -6.07 13.45 -1.82
C PHE A 300 -7.40 13.41 -1.06
N ILE A 301 -8.34 12.53 -1.46
CA ILE A 301 -9.66 12.48 -0.85
C ILE A 301 -9.66 11.68 0.46
N THR A 302 -8.87 10.62 0.57
CA THR A 302 -9.01 9.62 1.65
C THR A 302 -7.81 9.56 2.61
N GLY A 303 -6.68 10.14 2.21
CA GLY A 303 -5.40 9.96 2.87
C GLY A 303 -4.76 8.59 2.62
N MET A 304 -5.30 7.75 1.74
CA MET A 304 -4.83 6.39 1.44
C MET A 304 -4.38 6.25 -0.01
N ARG A 305 -3.38 5.41 -0.30
CA ARG A 305 -2.98 5.06 -1.69
C ARG A 305 -3.42 3.66 -2.13
N SER A 306 -4.03 2.91 -1.24
CA SER A 306 -4.53 1.56 -1.51
C SER A 306 -5.86 1.36 -0.81
N LEU A 307 -6.66 0.42 -1.30
CA LEU A 307 -7.99 0.19 -0.79
C LEU A 307 -7.94 -0.37 0.66
N PRO A 308 -8.79 0.13 1.58
CA PRO A 308 -8.96 -0.45 2.89
C PRO A 308 -9.77 -1.76 2.82
N PRO A 309 -9.88 -2.50 3.94
CA PRO A 309 -10.72 -3.70 4.01
C PRO A 309 -12.21 -3.45 3.79
N GLY A 310 -12.73 -2.33 4.29
CA GLY A 310 -14.13 -1.97 4.15
C GLY A 310 -14.44 -1.25 2.84
N GLU A 311 -15.73 -1.05 2.56
CA GLU A 311 -16.14 -0.13 1.51
C GLU A 311 -15.66 1.28 1.81
N CYS A 312 -14.99 1.91 0.85
CA CYS A 312 -14.58 3.30 0.93
C CYS A 312 -15.51 4.13 0.05
N VAL A 313 -16.61 4.62 0.64
CA VAL A 313 -17.55 5.49 -0.07
C VAL A 313 -16.93 6.88 -0.21
N ILE A 314 -16.78 7.33 -1.46
CA ILE A 314 -16.28 8.66 -1.77
C ILE A 314 -17.46 9.57 -2.08
N MET A 315 -17.54 10.71 -1.41
CA MET A 315 -18.55 11.73 -1.67
C MET A 315 -17.98 12.88 -2.49
N ILE A 316 -18.84 13.57 -3.20
CA ILE A 316 -18.52 14.78 -3.96
C ILE A 316 -19.57 15.85 -3.69
N ALA A 317 -19.15 17.11 -3.59
CA ALA A 317 -20.05 18.25 -3.43
C ALA A 317 -19.42 19.54 -3.94
N PHE A 318 -20.21 20.59 -4.13
CA PHE A 318 -19.67 21.93 -4.41
C PHE A 318 -19.18 22.61 -3.13
N ASN A 319 -18.07 23.36 -3.21
CA ASN A 319 -17.57 24.19 -2.12
C ASN A 319 -18.38 25.49 -1.97
N ALA A 320 -19.66 25.37 -1.61
CA ALA A 320 -20.58 26.49 -1.51
C ALA A 320 -20.21 27.50 -0.39
N GLN A 321 -19.43 27.07 0.60
CA GLN A 321 -18.99 27.94 1.70
C GLN A 321 -17.85 28.89 1.31
N LYS A 322 -17.08 28.54 0.27
CA LYS A 322 -15.97 29.35 -0.23
C LYS A 322 -16.00 29.40 -1.76
N THR A 323 -16.98 30.13 -2.28
CA THR A 323 -17.26 30.21 -3.72
C THR A 323 -16.12 30.84 -4.53
N SER A 324 -15.27 31.64 -3.91
CA SER A 324 -14.08 32.23 -4.54
C SER A 324 -12.89 31.28 -4.64
N ASP A 325 -12.91 30.13 -3.94
CA ASP A 325 -11.79 29.18 -3.96
C ASP A 325 -11.65 28.57 -5.36
N LYS A 326 -10.40 28.53 -5.85
CA LYS A 326 -10.04 27.96 -7.16
C LYS A 326 -9.55 26.52 -7.06
N LEU A 327 -8.98 26.12 -5.93
CA LEU A 327 -8.47 24.77 -5.71
C LEU A 327 -9.55 23.85 -5.14
N PRO A 328 -9.65 22.58 -5.60
CA PRO A 328 -10.49 21.61 -4.91
C PRO A 328 -9.97 21.38 -3.49
N ARG A 329 -10.88 20.98 -2.61
CA ARG A 329 -10.57 20.66 -1.21
C ARG A 329 -11.04 19.26 -0.89
N ALA A 330 -10.35 18.58 0.01
CA ALA A 330 -10.78 17.29 0.55
C ALA A 330 -11.11 17.41 2.03
N VAL A 331 -12.12 16.67 2.47
CA VAL A 331 -12.40 16.40 3.88
C VAL A 331 -12.13 14.91 4.10
N THR A 332 -10.89 14.57 4.42
CA THR A 332 -10.40 13.19 4.42
C THR A 332 -11.05 12.28 5.43
N CYS A 333 -11.50 12.81 6.57
CA CYS A 333 -12.24 12.02 7.55
C CYS A 333 -13.61 11.56 7.04
N ALA A 334 -14.16 12.25 6.03
CA ALA A 334 -15.45 11.94 5.42
C ALA A 334 -15.30 11.44 3.97
N SER A 335 -14.08 11.24 3.47
CA SER A 335 -13.83 10.89 2.06
C SER A 335 -14.60 11.80 1.09
N LEU A 336 -14.62 13.11 1.35
CA LEU A 336 -15.42 14.08 0.59
C LEU A 336 -14.53 14.99 -0.26
N LEU A 337 -14.79 15.01 -1.57
CA LEU A 337 -14.23 15.96 -2.53
C LEU A 337 -15.14 17.19 -2.67
N LEU A 338 -14.60 18.37 -2.39
CA LEU A 338 -15.27 19.65 -2.58
C LEU A 338 -14.76 20.32 -3.86
N LEU A 339 -15.66 20.47 -4.84
CA LEU A 339 -15.38 21.11 -6.12
C LEU A 339 -15.32 22.64 -5.98
N PRO A 340 -14.27 23.29 -6.51
CA PRO A 340 -14.12 24.74 -6.46
C PRO A 340 -15.05 25.45 -7.45
N LEU A 341 -15.59 26.59 -7.04
CA LEU A 341 -16.48 27.41 -7.88
C LEU A 341 -15.80 28.66 -8.44
N GLY A 342 -14.59 29.00 -7.97
CA GLY A 342 -13.90 30.25 -8.32
C GLY A 342 -13.12 30.23 -9.63
N ASN A 343 -13.04 29.10 -10.34
CA ASN A 343 -12.33 29.03 -11.63
C ASN A 343 -13.18 29.65 -12.74
N GLU A 344 -12.59 30.47 -13.61
CA GLU A 344 -13.30 31.20 -14.67
C GLU A 344 -13.38 30.41 -15.98
N SER A 345 -12.57 29.37 -16.14
CA SER A 345 -12.55 28.54 -17.35
C SER A 345 -12.19 27.08 -17.05
N VAL A 346 -12.55 26.18 -17.98
CA VAL A 346 -12.17 24.76 -17.92
C VAL A 346 -10.64 24.58 -17.83
N LYS A 347 -9.86 25.41 -18.53
CA LYS A 347 -8.40 25.35 -18.52
C LYS A 347 -7.84 25.70 -17.14
N GLU A 348 -8.42 26.72 -16.50
CA GLU A 348 -8.05 27.11 -15.14
C GLU A 348 -8.44 26.03 -14.14
N PHE A 349 -9.65 25.47 -14.26
CA PHE A 349 -10.11 24.37 -13.42
C PHE A 349 -9.19 23.15 -13.50
N ILE A 350 -8.85 22.69 -14.71
CA ILE A 350 -7.92 21.56 -14.93
C ILE A 350 -6.57 21.85 -14.27
N ARG A 351 -6.05 23.07 -14.42
CA ARG A 351 -4.78 23.46 -13.80
C ARG A 351 -4.88 23.40 -12.27
N SER A 352 -5.90 24.04 -11.69
CA SER A 352 -6.15 24.05 -10.25
C SER A 352 -6.34 22.63 -9.68
N PHE A 353 -7.04 21.76 -10.41
CA PHE A 353 -7.24 20.37 -10.04
C PHE A 353 -5.92 19.60 -10.01
N LYS A 354 -5.11 19.70 -11.07
CA LYS A 354 -3.77 19.07 -11.11
C LYS A 354 -2.86 19.58 -10.00
N THR A 355 -2.82 20.89 -9.80
CA THR A 355 -2.02 21.52 -8.74
C THR A 355 -2.41 21.01 -7.35
N ALA A 356 -3.70 20.79 -7.07
CA ALA A 356 -4.12 20.20 -5.80
C ALA A 356 -3.67 18.73 -5.64
N LEU A 357 -3.67 17.94 -6.70
CA LEU A 357 -3.19 16.55 -6.67
C LEU A 357 -1.66 16.44 -6.51
N GLU A 358 -0.93 17.39 -7.09
CA GLU A 358 0.54 17.47 -6.92
C GLU A 358 0.90 17.78 -5.47
N ASN A 359 0.12 18.66 -4.80
CA ASN A 359 0.31 19.05 -3.39
C ASN A 359 -0.57 18.26 -2.41
N ARG A 360 -1.01 17.06 -2.79
CA ARG A 360 -1.95 16.23 -2.00
C ARG A 360 -1.46 15.88 -0.59
N SER A 361 -0.15 15.85 -0.38
CA SER A 361 0.47 15.59 0.94
C SER A 361 0.34 16.78 1.90
N GLU A 362 -0.01 17.97 1.41
CA GLU A 362 -0.03 19.22 2.18
C GLU A 362 -1.45 19.74 2.48
N PHE A 363 -2.50 19.02 2.08
CA PHE A 363 -3.90 19.24 2.48
C PHE A 363 -4.40 20.70 2.42
N GLY A 364 -4.09 21.39 1.32
CA GLY A 364 -4.57 22.75 1.09
C GLY A 364 -3.66 23.85 1.62
N ARG A 365 -2.38 23.55 1.90
CA ARG A 365 -1.33 24.57 1.83
C ARG A 365 -1.01 24.86 0.36
N ILE A 366 -1.80 25.74 -0.25
CA ILE A 366 -1.39 26.56 -1.40
C ILE A 366 -1.99 27.95 -1.21
#